data_AF-M2M4A8-F1
#
_entry.id   AF-M2M4A8-F1
#
_cell.length_a   1.000
_cell.length_b   1.000
_cell.length_c   1.000
_cell.angle_alpha   90.00
_cell.angle_beta   90.00
_cell.angle_gamma   90.00
#
_symmetry.space_group_name_H-M   'P 1'
#
loop_
_entity.id
_entity.type
_entity.pdbx_description
1 polymer ?
#
loop_
_entity_poly.entity_id
_entity_poly.type
_entity_poly.pdbx_seq_one_letter_code
_entity_poly.pdbx_strand_id
1 'polypeptide(L)'
;MYTASGYYGQEASSGSSSLRGSMHAQRRPSNRDEFDGPSQLLDRPTGEEGYEPQEEDLPQLPTHLHSHEQDEILTRVNDRLSQCAFDFVARYQFPIPVEPDKRPVRVPGDREWSEWVYLLKRLATKRRIPARVLYNSQIKQFITVLENSLEMRHAAKHTSRPQKDDRNILQLISSGLQVAKIIKDAPAMKYLDMLYVNTESLIQSRKLPVPSA
;
A
#
# COMPACT_ATOMS: atom_id res chain seq x y z
N MET A 1 52.76 -69.45 9.40
CA MET A 1 53.55 -69.78 10.60
C MET A 1 53.04 -68.93 11.74
N TYR A 2 52.85 -69.55 12.90
CA TYR A 2 52.22 -69.01 14.12
C TYR A 2 53.17 -68.19 15.01
N THR A 3 52.55 -67.47 15.97
CA THR A 3 53.01 -66.94 17.30
C THR A 3 53.57 -65.50 17.33
N ALA A 4 53.37 -64.66 18.36
CA ALA A 4 52.53 -64.66 19.57
C ALA A 4 52.48 -63.24 20.22
N SER A 5 51.36 -62.98 20.92
CA SER A 5 51.12 -62.27 22.20
C SER A 5 52.06 -61.19 22.78
N GLY A 6 51.44 -60.16 23.40
CA GLY A 6 51.81 -59.75 24.76
C GLY A 6 51.71 -58.27 25.18
N TYR A 7 50.64 -57.92 25.91
CA TYR A 7 50.53 -57.03 27.09
C TYR A 7 51.39 -55.76 27.26
N TYR A 8 50.71 -54.61 27.42
CA TYR A 8 50.92 -53.53 28.43
C TYR A 8 49.57 -52.77 28.53
N GLY A 9 49.01 -52.32 29.66
CA GLY A 9 49.59 -51.95 30.94
C GLY A 9 49.44 -50.45 31.17
N GLN A 10 48.27 -50.03 31.67
CA GLN A 10 48.03 -48.92 32.61
C GLN A 10 48.52 -47.49 32.29
N GLU A 11 47.61 -46.52 32.31
CA GLU A 11 47.91 -45.16 32.80
C GLU A 11 46.67 -44.53 33.45
N ALA A 12 46.91 -43.97 34.64
CA ALA A 12 45.97 -43.22 35.46
C ALA A 12 46.42 -41.75 35.50
N SER A 13 45.48 -40.87 35.88
CA SER A 13 45.65 -39.47 36.31
C SER A 13 46.02 -38.47 35.19
N SER A 14 45.60 -37.21 35.15
CA SER A 14 44.82 -36.30 36.02
C SER A 14 44.46 -35.08 35.13
N GLY A 15 43.26 -34.51 35.19
CA GLY A 15 43.09 -33.25 35.92
C GLY A 15 42.58 -32.08 35.04
N SER A 16 41.60 -31.36 35.61
CA SER A 16 41.18 -29.98 35.32
C SER A 16 39.95 -29.73 34.43
N SER A 17 38.86 -29.36 35.15
CA SER A 17 37.96 -28.23 34.86
C SER A 17 37.47 -28.00 33.43
N SER A 18 36.18 -28.25 33.19
CA SER A 18 35.28 -27.12 32.95
C SER A 18 33.82 -27.53 33.17
N LEU A 19 33.16 -26.75 34.03
CA LEU A 19 31.71 -26.62 34.10
C LEU A 19 31.16 -26.34 32.71
N ARG A 20 30.42 -27.29 32.13
CA ARG A 20 29.43 -26.96 31.10
C ARG A 20 28.14 -27.66 31.46
N GLY A 21 27.39 -26.96 32.31
CA GLY A 21 25.98 -27.20 32.49
C GLY A 21 25.33 -27.39 31.13
N SER A 22 24.54 -28.45 31.05
CA SER A 22 23.56 -28.69 30.01
C SER A 22 22.58 -27.51 30.01
N MET A 23 22.99 -26.39 29.39
CA MET A 23 22.07 -25.32 29.03
C MET A 23 21.28 -25.84 27.85
N HIS A 24 20.17 -26.47 28.19
CA HIS A 24 19.08 -26.71 27.27
C HIS A 24 18.86 -25.41 26.52
N ALA A 25 19.12 -25.41 25.21
CA ALA A 25 18.66 -24.38 24.31
C ALA A 25 17.13 -24.45 24.36
N GLN A 26 16.55 -23.75 25.34
CA GLN A 26 15.13 -23.61 25.54
C GLN A 26 14.63 -22.91 24.28
N ARG A 27 14.15 -23.73 23.34
CA ARG A 27 13.47 -23.29 22.13
C ARG A 27 12.42 -22.29 22.59
N ARG A 28 12.62 -21.02 22.22
CA ARG A 28 11.60 -19.98 22.39
C ARG A 28 10.29 -20.54 21.81
N PRO A 29 9.19 -20.60 22.56
CA PRO A 29 7.92 -21.04 22.00
C PRO A 29 7.61 -20.11 20.82
N SER A 30 7.46 -20.70 19.64
CA SER A 30 7.39 -20.00 18.35
C SER A 30 6.20 -19.04 18.19
N ASN A 31 5.37 -18.88 19.23
CA ASN A 31 4.17 -18.04 19.26
C ASN A 31 4.23 -16.92 20.31
N ARG A 32 5.36 -16.70 20.99
CA ARG A 32 5.48 -15.57 21.92
C ARG A 32 5.76 -14.31 21.12
N ASP A 33 4.80 -13.41 21.09
CA ASP A 33 4.88 -12.14 20.40
C ASP A 33 5.91 -11.22 21.09
N GLU A 34 6.57 -10.33 20.34
CA GLU A 34 7.53 -9.37 20.90
C GLU A 34 6.88 -8.38 21.88
N PHE A 35 5.57 -8.17 21.75
CA PHE A 35 4.75 -7.39 22.67
C PHE A 35 4.34 -8.16 23.94
N ASP A 36 4.58 -9.49 24.02
CA ASP A 36 4.36 -10.31 25.23
C ASP A 36 5.55 -10.27 26.23
N GLY A 37 6.54 -9.41 25.96
CA GLY A 37 7.68 -9.14 26.83
C GLY A 37 7.46 -7.97 27.79
N PRO A 38 8.43 -7.66 28.64
CA PRO A 38 8.43 -6.39 29.39
C PRO A 38 8.32 -5.21 28.42
N SER A 39 7.32 -4.35 28.62
CA SER A 39 7.06 -3.18 27.79
C SER A 39 7.26 -1.90 28.59
N GLN A 40 7.73 -0.85 27.91
CA GLN A 40 7.73 0.50 28.43
C GLN A 40 6.42 1.17 28.04
N LEU A 41 5.69 1.67 29.03
CA LEU A 41 4.56 2.57 28.80
C LEU A 41 5.04 4.01 28.91
N LEU A 42 4.53 4.88 28.05
CA LEU A 42 4.73 6.33 28.18
C LEU A 42 3.74 6.85 29.22
N ASP A 43 4.15 7.86 29.98
CA ASP A 43 3.24 8.56 30.89
C ASP A 43 2.11 9.21 30.09
N ARG A 44 0.89 9.16 30.62
CA ARG A 44 -0.25 9.80 29.97
C ARG A 44 -0.04 11.31 29.93
N PRO A 45 -0.43 12.00 28.83
CA PRO A 45 -0.45 13.45 28.80
C PRO A 45 -1.23 14.01 30.00
N THR A 46 -0.61 14.91 30.77
CA THR A 46 -1.26 15.57 31.91
C THR A 46 -2.43 16.41 31.42
N GLY A 47 -3.64 16.15 31.93
CA GLY A 47 -4.88 16.87 31.57
C GLY A 47 -5.87 16.07 30.72
N GLU A 48 -5.51 14.86 30.27
CA GLU A 48 -6.37 13.97 29.49
C GLU A 48 -6.82 12.74 30.31
N GLU A 49 -7.13 12.92 31.59
CA GLU A 49 -7.65 11.83 32.41
C GLU A 49 -9.07 11.45 31.99
N GLY A 50 -9.18 10.40 31.15
CA GLY A 50 -10.44 9.72 30.87
C GLY A 50 -11.30 10.32 29.74
N TYR A 51 -10.77 11.26 28.95
CA TYR A 51 -11.46 11.81 27.80
C TYR A 51 -10.98 11.12 26.51
N GLU A 52 -11.72 10.13 26.04
CA GLU A 52 -11.66 9.74 24.63
C GLU A 52 -12.48 10.76 23.83
N PRO A 53 -11.88 11.48 22.87
CA PRO A 53 -12.61 12.41 22.02
C PRO A 53 -13.75 11.69 21.29
N GLN A 54 -14.97 12.24 21.33
CA GLN A 54 -16.05 11.72 20.51
C GLN A 54 -15.86 12.16 19.06
N GLU A 55 -16.30 11.36 18.08
CA GLU A 55 -16.19 11.73 16.65
C GLU A 55 -16.89 13.05 16.33
N GLU A 56 -17.95 13.38 17.08
CA GLU A 56 -18.74 14.62 16.98
C GLU A 56 -17.96 15.85 17.45
N ASP A 57 -16.98 15.67 18.36
CA ASP A 57 -16.12 16.73 18.88
C ASP A 57 -14.97 17.07 17.92
N LEU A 58 -14.78 16.27 16.86
CA LEU A 58 -13.72 16.48 15.88
C LEU A 58 -14.04 17.67 14.96
N PRO A 59 -13.04 18.52 14.64
CA PRO A 59 -13.24 19.61 13.69
C PRO A 59 -13.57 19.05 12.31
N GLN A 60 -14.64 19.59 11.69
CA GLN A 60 -14.99 19.24 10.33
C GLN A 60 -13.95 19.81 9.36
N LEU A 61 -13.43 18.94 8.50
CA LEU A 61 -12.52 19.35 7.43
C LEU A 61 -13.29 20.05 6.31
N PRO A 62 -12.66 21.00 5.58
CA PRO A 62 -13.35 21.73 4.53
C PRO A 62 -13.81 20.84 3.36
N THR A 63 -15.09 20.96 3.01
CA THR A 63 -15.78 20.21 1.96
C THR A 63 -16.44 21.17 0.97
N HIS A 64 -15.64 21.85 0.15
CA HIS A 64 -16.18 22.84 -0.80
C HIS A 64 -16.77 22.20 -2.05
N LEU A 65 -16.34 20.98 -2.43
CA LEU A 65 -16.86 20.25 -3.59
C LEU A 65 -18.19 19.56 -3.28
N HIS A 66 -19.19 19.75 -4.15
CA HIS A 66 -20.46 19.04 -4.06
C HIS A 66 -20.30 17.56 -4.40
N SER A 67 -21.18 16.70 -3.89
CA SER A 67 -21.09 15.25 -4.10
C SER A 67 -20.98 14.86 -5.58
N HIS A 68 -21.78 15.46 -6.46
CA HIS A 68 -21.74 15.17 -7.89
C HIS A 68 -20.40 15.52 -8.55
N GLU A 69 -19.73 16.58 -8.09
CA GLU A 69 -18.42 17.00 -8.61
C GLU A 69 -17.33 16.07 -8.12
N GLN A 70 -17.41 15.64 -6.85
CA GLN A 70 -16.53 14.59 -6.35
C GLN A 70 -16.70 13.32 -7.21
N ASP A 71 -17.93 12.86 -7.43
CA ASP A 71 -18.19 11.66 -8.24
C ASP A 71 -17.66 11.80 -9.67
N GLU A 72 -17.84 12.96 -10.30
CA GLU A 72 -17.32 13.25 -11.63
C GLU A 72 -15.78 13.24 -11.67
N ILE A 73 -15.13 13.94 -10.74
CA ILE A 73 -13.66 13.97 -10.62
C ILE A 73 -13.12 12.56 -10.43
N LEU A 74 -13.71 11.78 -9.52
CA LEU A 74 -13.26 10.44 -9.20
C LEU A 74 -13.48 9.46 -10.36
N THR A 75 -14.58 9.61 -11.09
CA THR A 75 -14.84 8.85 -12.32
C THR A 75 -13.76 9.17 -13.37
N ARG A 76 -13.46 10.44 -13.60
CA ARG A 76 -12.40 10.86 -14.54
C ARG A 76 -11.02 10.32 -14.16
N VAL A 77 -10.69 10.30 -12.86
CA VAL A 77 -9.45 9.69 -12.36
C VAL A 77 -9.45 8.18 -12.65
N ASN A 78 -10.53 7.47 -12.31
CA ASN A 78 -10.62 6.02 -12.50
C ASN A 78 -10.54 5.62 -13.98
N ASP A 79 -11.23 6.34 -14.85
CA ASP A 79 -11.21 6.09 -16.30
C ASP A 79 -9.81 6.29 -16.85
N ARG A 80 -9.15 7.40 -16.47
CA ARG A 80 -7.80 7.68 -16.91
C ARG A 80 -6.83 6.61 -16.41
N LEU A 81 -6.89 6.23 -15.14
CA LEU A 81 -5.99 5.22 -14.57
C LEU A 81 -6.21 3.83 -15.16
N SER A 82 -7.47 3.45 -15.41
CA SER A 82 -7.82 2.20 -16.07
C SER A 82 -7.25 2.15 -17.48
N GLN A 83 -7.33 3.25 -18.24
CA GLN A 83 -6.67 3.37 -19.55
C GLN A 83 -5.15 3.20 -19.43
N CYS A 84 -4.51 3.84 -18.45
CA CYS A 84 -3.06 3.72 -18.26
C CYS A 84 -2.64 2.27 -17.98
N ALA A 85 -3.38 1.59 -17.10
CA ALA A 85 -3.09 0.20 -16.74
C ALA A 85 -3.30 -0.75 -17.93
N PHE A 86 -4.38 -0.56 -18.68
CA PHE A 86 -4.65 -1.30 -19.90
C PHE A 86 -3.51 -1.15 -20.91
N ASP A 87 -3.12 0.09 -21.23
CA ASP A 87 -2.06 0.36 -22.20
C ASP A 87 -0.69 -0.13 -21.72
N PHE A 88 -0.40 -0.02 -20.41
CA PHE A 88 0.83 -0.51 -19.82
C PHE A 88 0.92 -2.05 -19.91
N VAL A 89 -0.16 -2.75 -19.56
CA VAL A 89 -0.24 -4.22 -19.65
C VAL A 89 -0.14 -4.69 -21.10
N ALA A 90 -0.84 -4.03 -22.03
CA ALA A 90 -0.79 -4.33 -23.44
C ALA A 90 0.60 -4.06 -24.05
N ARG A 91 1.22 -2.91 -23.75
CA ARG A 91 2.54 -2.51 -24.27
C ARG A 91 3.63 -3.52 -23.95
N TYR A 92 3.62 -4.06 -22.72
CA TYR A 92 4.63 -5.02 -22.27
C TYR A 92 4.15 -6.47 -22.28
N GLN A 93 2.95 -6.73 -22.81
CA GLN A 93 2.35 -8.05 -22.95
C GLN A 93 2.36 -8.84 -21.63
N PHE A 94 1.99 -8.17 -20.52
CA PHE A 94 1.93 -8.86 -19.24
C PHE A 94 0.77 -9.85 -19.19
N PRO A 95 0.96 -11.05 -18.64
CA PRO A 95 -0.09 -12.06 -18.61
C PRO A 95 -1.23 -11.65 -17.69
N ILE A 96 -2.46 -11.67 -18.22
CA ILE A 96 -3.69 -11.47 -17.45
C ILE A 96 -4.28 -12.85 -17.14
N PRO A 97 -4.42 -13.25 -15.86
CA PRO A 97 -5.07 -14.50 -15.50
C PRO A 97 -6.53 -14.54 -15.98
N VAL A 98 -6.92 -15.65 -16.61
CA VAL A 98 -8.32 -15.92 -16.94
C VAL A 98 -9.02 -16.36 -15.65
N GLU A 99 -10.08 -15.65 -15.29
CA GLU A 99 -10.94 -15.99 -14.16
C GLU A 99 -12.28 -16.49 -14.73
N PRO A 100 -12.82 -17.63 -14.28
CA PRO A 100 -14.01 -18.25 -14.88
C PRO A 100 -15.24 -17.34 -14.87
N ASP A 101 -15.36 -16.48 -13.84
CA ASP A 101 -16.52 -15.62 -13.65
C ASP A 101 -16.36 -14.23 -14.29
N LYS A 102 -15.24 -13.96 -14.98
CA LYS A 102 -14.94 -12.64 -15.53
C LYS A 102 -14.74 -12.68 -17.04
N ARG A 103 -15.30 -11.68 -17.70
CA ARG A 103 -15.09 -11.46 -19.13
C ARG A 103 -13.59 -11.21 -19.42
N PRO A 104 -13.09 -11.68 -20.57
CA PRO A 104 -11.76 -11.30 -21.05
C PRO A 104 -11.65 -9.79 -21.20
N VAL A 105 -10.48 -9.24 -20.87
CA VAL A 105 -10.21 -7.80 -20.97
C VAL A 105 -9.96 -7.43 -22.43
N ARG A 106 -10.81 -6.57 -22.98
CA ARG A 106 -10.75 -6.04 -24.36
C ARG A 106 -10.67 -4.53 -24.39
N VAL A 107 -11.31 -3.86 -23.43
CA VAL A 107 -11.26 -2.41 -23.23
C VAL A 107 -10.87 -2.09 -21.79
N PRO A 108 -10.35 -0.89 -21.51
CA PRO A 108 -9.93 -0.50 -20.15
C PRO A 108 -11.02 -0.66 -19.09
N GLY A 109 -12.27 -0.34 -19.44
CA GLY A 109 -13.45 -0.46 -18.57
C GLY A 109 -13.98 -1.88 -18.39
N ASP A 110 -13.32 -2.91 -18.95
CA ASP A 110 -13.67 -4.30 -18.64
C ASP A 110 -13.29 -4.72 -17.22
N ARG A 111 -12.48 -3.89 -16.54
CA ARG A 111 -12.04 -4.05 -15.15
C ARG A 111 -12.19 -2.73 -14.42
N GLU A 112 -12.64 -2.80 -13.17
CA GLU A 112 -12.62 -1.64 -12.28
C GLU A 112 -11.18 -1.29 -11.88
N TRP A 113 -10.93 -0.03 -11.49
CA TRP A 113 -9.59 0.39 -11.05
C TRP A 113 -9.03 -0.48 -9.91
N SER A 114 -9.90 -0.93 -8.99
CA SER A 114 -9.52 -1.84 -7.91
C SER A 114 -8.98 -3.19 -8.40
N GLU A 115 -9.54 -3.72 -9.49
CA GLU A 115 -9.08 -4.94 -10.13
C GLU A 115 -7.78 -4.72 -10.89
N TRP A 116 -7.62 -3.57 -11.55
CA TRP A 116 -6.35 -3.18 -12.16
C TRP A 116 -5.24 -3.09 -11.13
N VAL A 117 -5.47 -2.44 -9.99
CA VAL A 117 -4.50 -2.38 -8.89
C VAL A 117 -4.15 -3.76 -8.38
N TYR A 118 -5.15 -4.63 -8.14
CA TYR A 118 -4.91 -6.00 -7.73
C TYR A 118 -3.99 -6.74 -8.71
N LEU A 119 -4.29 -6.65 -10.02
CA LEU A 119 -3.49 -7.26 -11.07
C LEU A 119 -2.06 -6.71 -11.09
N LEU A 120 -1.88 -5.38 -11.10
CA LEU A 120 -0.58 -4.72 -11.16
C LEU A 120 0.28 -5.05 -9.95
N LYS A 121 -0.29 -5.05 -8.74
CA LYS A 121 0.39 -5.49 -7.51
C LYS A 121 0.83 -6.95 -7.62
N ARG A 122 -0.04 -7.83 -8.13
CA ARG A 122 0.28 -9.26 -8.30
C ARG A 122 1.40 -9.47 -9.32
N LEU A 123 1.40 -8.73 -10.43
CA LEU A 123 2.48 -8.75 -11.41
C LEU A 123 3.81 -8.24 -10.82
N ALA A 124 3.77 -7.15 -10.06
CA ALA A 124 4.95 -6.58 -9.40
C ALA A 124 5.57 -7.55 -8.38
N THR A 125 4.75 -8.05 -7.44
CA THR A 125 5.17 -8.97 -6.37
C THR A 125 5.67 -10.31 -6.92
N LYS A 126 5.05 -10.84 -7.97
CA LYS A 126 5.51 -12.06 -8.67
C LYS A 126 6.67 -11.80 -9.64
N ARG A 127 7.30 -10.61 -9.60
CA ARG A 127 8.45 -10.22 -10.42
C ARG A 127 8.20 -10.37 -11.93
N ARG A 128 6.94 -10.20 -12.37
CA ARG A 128 6.56 -10.21 -13.79
C ARG A 128 6.78 -8.86 -14.47
N ILE A 129 6.84 -7.78 -13.70
CA ILE A 129 7.17 -6.43 -14.21
C ILE A 129 8.69 -6.21 -14.09
N PRO A 130 9.43 -6.03 -15.20
CA PRO A 130 10.85 -5.69 -15.14
C PRO A 130 11.04 -4.28 -14.58
N ALA A 131 11.90 -4.10 -13.57
CA ALA A 131 12.05 -2.80 -12.91
C ALA A 131 12.36 -1.64 -13.89
N ARG A 132 13.15 -1.89 -14.93
CA ARG A 132 13.49 -0.91 -15.99
C ARG A 132 12.29 -0.28 -16.70
N VAL A 133 11.13 -0.95 -16.72
CA VAL A 133 9.93 -0.40 -17.36
C VAL A 133 9.28 0.68 -16.49
N LEU A 134 9.59 0.71 -15.20
CA LEU A 134 9.12 1.71 -14.25
C LEU A 134 10.08 2.90 -14.13
N TYR A 135 9.55 4.06 -13.78
CA TYR A 135 10.33 5.26 -13.50
C TYR A 135 11.26 5.00 -12.31
N ASN A 136 12.54 5.34 -12.46
CA ASN A 136 13.59 5.09 -11.47
C ASN A 136 13.65 3.66 -10.93
N SER A 137 13.12 2.67 -11.67
CA SER A 137 13.10 1.26 -11.26
C SER A 137 12.40 0.98 -9.91
N GLN A 138 11.49 1.87 -9.48
CA GLN A 138 10.92 1.83 -8.12
C GLN A 138 9.71 0.87 -7.98
N ILE A 139 9.95 -0.43 -7.99
CA ILE A 139 8.88 -1.46 -7.81
C ILE A 139 8.16 -1.32 -6.46
N LYS A 140 8.90 -1.08 -5.37
CA LYS A 140 8.29 -0.93 -4.03
C LYS A 140 7.37 0.29 -3.99
N GLN A 141 7.86 1.43 -4.46
CA GLN A 141 7.07 2.66 -4.55
C GLN A 141 5.84 2.47 -5.45
N PHE A 142 5.97 1.73 -6.54
CA PHE A 142 4.85 1.41 -7.42
C PHE A 142 3.70 0.73 -6.65
N ILE A 143 4.02 -0.28 -5.84
CA ILE A 143 3.02 -0.98 -5.02
C ILE A 143 2.35 -0.01 -4.04
N THR A 144 3.14 0.81 -3.35
CA THR A 144 2.63 1.81 -2.40
C THR A 144 1.71 2.82 -3.07
N VAL A 145 2.08 3.41 -4.21
CA VAL A 145 1.22 4.41 -4.87
C VAL A 145 -0.05 3.80 -5.45
N LEU A 146 -0.01 2.54 -5.88
CA LEU A 146 -1.22 1.81 -6.30
C LEU A 146 -2.18 1.65 -5.12
N GLU A 147 -1.69 1.32 -3.93
CA GLU A 147 -2.52 1.23 -2.72
C GLU A 147 -3.10 2.59 -2.33
N ASN A 148 -2.30 3.65 -2.36
CA ASN A 148 -2.77 5.00 -2.05
C ASN A 148 -3.81 5.51 -3.06
N SER A 149 -3.80 5.00 -4.29
CA SER A 149 -4.82 5.31 -5.30
C SER A 149 -6.14 4.54 -5.09
N LEU A 150 -6.18 3.58 -4.15
CA LEU A 150 -7.37 2.80 -3.79
C LEU A 150 -8.12 3.32 -2.57
N GLU A 151 -7.80 4.49 -2.02
CA GLU A 151 -8.49 5.07 -0.85
C GLU A 151 -9.96 5.49 -1.11
N MET A 152 -10.62 4.78 -2.03
CA MET A 152 -11.99 4.94 -2.47
C MET A 152 -12.59 3.56 -2.77
N ARG A 153 -13.21 2.94 -1.76
CA ARG A 153 -14.11 1.82 -2.01
C ARG A 153 -15.42 2.35 -2.62
N HIS A 154 -15.65 1.98 -3.89
CA HIS A 154 -16.91 1.94 -4.65
C HIS A 154 -17.59 3.29 -4.96
N ALA A 155 -17.21 3.90 -6.10
CA ALA A 155 -17.85 5.09 -6.66
C ALA A 155 -19.29 4.88 -7.17
N ALA A 156 -19.81 3.64 -7.22
CA ALA A 156 -20.99 3.33 -8.02
C ALA A 156 -22.20 2.73 -7.28
N LYS A 157 -22.12 2.42 -5.97
CA LYS A 157 -23.18 1.61 -5.31
C LYS A 157 -23.80 2.15 -4.01
N HIS A 158 -23.35 3.28 -3.48
CA HIS A 158 -23.93 3.84 -2.26
C HIS A 158 -24.31 5.30 -2.46
N THR A 159 -25.61 5.57 -2.54
CA THR A 159 -26.23 6.91 -2.66
C THR A 159 -26.03 7.79 -1.43
N SER A 160 -25.39 7.28 -0.36
CA SER A 160 -25.18 7.95 0.92
C SER A 160 -23.70 7.95 1.34
N ARG A 161 -22.77 8.18 0.40
CA ARG A 161 -21.36 8.34 0.77
C ARG A 161 -21.17 9.69 1.48
N PRO A 162 -20.51 9.74 2.65
CA PRO A 162 -20.10 11.01 3.22
C PRO A 162 -19.14 11.72 2.26
N GLN A 163 -19.34 13.03 2.06
CA GLN A 163 -18.47 13.85 1.23
C GLN A 163 -17.04 13.79 1.76
N LYS A 164 -16.07 13.67 0.85
CA LYS A 164 -14.66 13.80 1.20
C LYS A 164 -14.30 15.27 1.33
N ASP A 165 -13.41 15.56 2.26
CA ASP A 165 -12.76 16.85 2.32
C ASP A 165 -11.92 17.11 1.07
N ASP A 166 -11.71 18.39 0.77
CA ASP A 166 -11.05 18.81 -0.46
C ASP A 166 -9.62 18.26 -0.59
N ARG A 167 -8.89 18.15 0.54
CA ARG A 167 -7.50 17.67 0.53
C ARG A 167 -7.45 16.20 0.13
N ASN A 168 -8.41 15.41 0.60
CA ASN A 168 -8.53 14.01 0.23
C ASN A 168 -8.80 13.84 -1.28
N ILE A 169 -9.71 14.64 -1.87
CA ILE A 169 -9.93 14.61 -3.33
C ILE A 169 -8.65 14.96 -4.10
N LEU A 170 -7.95 16.03 -3.71
CA LEU A 170 -6.68 16.41 -4.35
C LEU A 170 -5.59 15.34 -4.18
N GLN A 171 -5.51 14.69 -3.02
CA GLN A 171 -4.57 13.61 -2.75
C GLN A 171 -4.84 12.39 -3.64
N LEU A 172 -6.10 12.09 -3.95
CA LEU A 172 -6.49 10.99 -4.84
C LEU A 172 -6.09 11.27 -6.28
N ILE A 173 -6.28 12.51 -6.76
CA ILE A 173 -5.77 12.89 -8.09
C ILE A 173 -4.25 12.80 -8.11
N SER A 174 -3.58 13.29 -7.05
CA SER A 174 -2.13 13.24 -6.91
C SER A 174 -1.57 11.81 -6.85
N SER A 175 -2.23 10.89 -6.13
CA SER A 175 -1.82 9.48 -6.10
C SER A 175 -1.98 8.81 -7.47
N GLY A 176 -3.06 9.12 -8.19
CA GLY A 176 -3.23 8.72 -9.59
C GLY A 176 -2.12 9.26 -10.50
N LEU A 177 -1.75 10.53 -10.36
CA LEU A 177 -0.65 11.14 -11.11
C LEU A 177 0.68 10.41 -10.86
N GLN A 178 0.93 10.01 -9.61
CA GLN A 178 2.12 9.26 -9.24
C GLN A 178 2.13 7.85 -9.84
N VAL A 179 0.97 7.19 -9.93
CA VAL A 179 0.84 5.92 -10.67
C VAL A 179 1.24 6.13 -12.14
N ALA A 180 0.62 7.11 -12.82
CA ALA A 180 0.92 7.43 -14.22
C ALA A 180 2.40 7.74 -14.47
N LYS A 181 3.02 8.50 -13.55
CA LYS A 181 4.45 8.80 -13.57
C LYS A 181 5.31 7.55 -13.47
N ILE A 182 4.99 6.66 -12.54
CA ILE A 182 5.78 5.44 -12.33
C ILE A 182 5.72 4.51 -13.54
N ILE A 183 4.57 4.40 -14.22
CA ILE A 183 4.44 3.60 -15.45
C ILE A 183 4.85 4.36 -16.72
N LYS A 184 5.34 5.60 -16.58
CA LYS A 184 5.84 6.47 -17.66
C LYS A 184 4.78 6.84 -18.70
N ASP A 185 3.53 7.04 -18.29
CA ASP A 185 2.44 7.50 -19.16
C ASP A 185 2.36 9.04 -19.14
N ALA A 186 3.08 9.67 -20.08
CA ALA A 186 3.11 11.13 -20.18
C ALA A 186 1.75 11.77 -20.52
N PRO A 187 0.94 11.25 -21.46
CA PRO A 187 -0.43 11.74 -21.68
C PRO A 187 -1.29 11.72 -20.41
N ALA A 188 -1.20 10.65 -19.60
CA ALA A 188 -1.96 10.55 -18.37
C ALA A 188 -1.49 11.50 -17.29
N MET A 189 -0.17 11.68 -17.14
CA MET A 189 0.38 12.66 -16.22
C MET A 189 -0.16 14.06 -16.53
N LYS A 190 -0.13 14.48 -17.80
CA LYS A 190 -0.67 15.80 -18.20
C LYS A 190 -2.15 15.93 -17.89
N TYR A 191 -2.94 14.90 -18.18
CA TYR A 191 -4.37 14.93 -17.91
C TYR A 191 -4.68 15.05 -16.42
N LEU A 192 -4.03 14.23 -15.58
CA LEU A 192 -4.25 14.23 -14.13
C LEU A 192 -3.74 15.50 -13.47
N ASP A 193 -2.64 16.07 -13.98
CA ASP A 193 -2.12 17.37 -13.53
C ASP A 193 -3.11 18.50 -13.82
N MET A 194 -3.66 18.56 -15.04
CA MET A 194 -4.72 19.52 -15.36
C MET A 194 -5.97 19.30 -14.51
N LEU A 195 -6.37 18.04 -14.27
CA LEU A 195 -7.52 17.73 -13.42
C LEU A 195 -7.28 18.20 -11.98
N TYR A 196 -6.06 18.01 -11.45
CA TYR A 196 -5.66 18.51 -10.14
C TYR A 196 -5.79 20.04 -10.07
N VAL A 197 -5.16 20.75 -11.00
CA VAL A 197 -5.15 22.23 -11.04
C VAL A 197 -6.57 22.79 -11.17
N ASN A 198 -7.39 22.21 -12.05
CA ASN A 198 -8.77 22.64 -12.23
C ASN A 198 -9.61 22.39 -10.96
N THR A 199 -9.42 21.24 -10.31
CA THR A 199 -10.10 20.91 -9.05
C THR A 199 -9.70 21.86 -7.94
N GLU A 200 -8.41 22.15 -7.82
CA GLU A 200 -7.89 23.10 -6.83
C GLU A 200 -8.42 24.52 -7.08
N SER A 201 -8.45 24.97 -8.33
CA SER A 201 -9.02 26.27 -8.71
C SER A 201 -10.52 26.36 -8.39
N LEU A 202 -11.28 25.28 -8.58
CA LEU A 202 -12.70 25.22 -8.23
C LEU A 202 -12.92 25.28 -6.71
N ILE A 203 -12.08 24.60 -5.94
CA ILE A 203 -12.09 24.69 -4.47
C ILE A 203 -11.77 26.12 -4.03
N GLN A 204 -10.75 26.76 -4.63
CA GLN A 204 -10.34 28.12 -4.27
C GLN A 204 -11.41 29.16 -4.60
N SER A 205 -12.08 29.04 -5.76
CA SER A 205 -13.13 29.99 -6.15
C SER A 205 -14.32 30.00 -5.17
N ARG A 206 -14.57 28.88 -4.50
CA ARG A 206 -15.62 28.75 -3.45
C ARG A 206 -15.19 29.23 -2.08
N LYS A 207 -13.88 29.34 -1.83
CA LYS A 207 -13.34 29.93 -0.59
C LYS A 207 -13.42 31.44 -0.60
N LEU A 208 -13.37 32.06 -1.78
CA LEU A 208 -13.43 33.51 -1.92
C LEU A 208 -14.89 33.97 -1.79
N PRO A 209 -15.19 34.96 -0.92
CA PRO A 209 -16.52 35.52 -0.84
C PRO A 209 -16.89 36.17 -2.16
N VAL A 210 -18.10 35.88 -2.67
CA VAL A 210 -18.67 36.60 -3.81
C VAL A 210 -18.72 38.08 -3.41
N PRO A 211 -18.09 39.02 -4.14
CA PRO A 211 -18.20 40.43 -3.81
C PRO A 211 -19.67 40.83 -3.93
N SER A 212 -20.24 41.29 -2.83
CA SER A 212 -21.58 41.88 -2.78
C SER A 212 -21.61 43.05 -3.75
N ALA A 213 -22.37 42.92 -4.83
CA ALA A 213 -22.69 44.01 -5.75
C ALA A 213 -23.81 44.89 -5.19
#